data_AF-A0A3A3GHR9-F1
#
_entry.id   AF-A0A3A3GHR9-F1
#
_cell.length_a   1.000
_cell.length_b   1.000
_cell.length_c   1.000
_cell.angle_alpha   90.00
_cell.angle_beta   90.00
_cell.angle_gamma   90.00
#
_symmetry.space_group_name_H-M   'P 1'
#
loop_
_entity.id
_entity.type
_entity.pdbx_description
1 polymer ?
#
loop_
_entity_poly.entity_id
_entity_poly.type
_entity_poly.pdbx_seq_one_letter_code
_entity_poly.pdbx_strand_id
1 'polypeptide(L)'
;MNARTPHRDAIRILFILNAGSMPWADPNDPTVAKIFKGEARLHAFDFWMRNPDYLASELLDGYEATGNATHRQAAEAIFESDEPDLRRIPMIRYLFGAYERLDDALSLLRSRDLVRITGIKGKVKVHETNFILTVRGVDVCSNAVVQEPILKWYAQRAALVADIAGTRGGGALKDKQYEQATYAQTQLGGIIPPIGTDVQRRLNQLKQTA
;
A
#
# COMPACT_ATOMS: atom_id res chain seq x y z
N MET A 1 22.63 -8.17 2.63
CA MET A 1 21.82 -7.12 1.99
C MET A 1 21.08 -7.77 0.83
N ASN A 2 19.77 -8.00 0.95
CA ASN A 2 18.99 -8.45 -0.21
C ASN A 2 19.02 -7.33 -1.24
N ALA A 3 19.64 -7.58 -2.39
CA ALA A 3 19.61 -6.67 -3.52
C ALA A 3 18.13 -6.40 -3.86
N ARG A 4 17.69 -5.17 -3.62
CA ARG A 4 16.35 -4.75 -4.01
C ARG A 4 16.23 -4.90 -5.52
N THR A 5 15.10 -5.39 -5.98
CA THR A 5 14.82 -5.55 -7.41
C THR A 5 13.83 -4.46 -7.80
N PRO A 6 14.27 -3.38 -8.48
CA PRO A 6 13.38 -2.30 -8.90
C PRO A 6 12.13 -2.78 -9.65
N HIS A 7 12.23 -3.90 -10.37
CA HIS A 7 11.11 -4.56 -11.03
C HIS A 7 10.03 -5.07 -10.08
N ARG A 8 10.40 -5.69 -8.94
CA ARG A 8 9.46 -6.15 -7.92
C ARG A 8 8.78 -4.97 -7.25
N ASP A 9 9.54 -3.91 -6.98
CA ASP A 9 9.00 -2.67 -6.42
C ASP A 9 8.04 -1.99 -7.41
N ALA A 10 8.39 -1.93 -8.69
CA ALA A 10 7.52 -1.40 -9.74
C ALA A 10 6.21 -2.17 -9.84
N ILE A 11 6.23 -3.50 -9.84
CA ILE A 11 5.01 -4.32 -9.85
C ILE A 11 4.15 -4.04 -8.61
N ARG A 12 4.75 -4.01 -7.40
CA ARG A 12 4.02 -3.70 -6.16
C ARG A 12 3.35 -2.33 -6.23
N ILE A 13 4.10 -1.30 -6.63
CA ILE A 13 3.60 0.07 -6.76
C ILE A 13 2.51 0.16 -7.83
N LEU A 14 2.64 -0.55 -8.95
CA LEU A 14 1.61 -0.59 -9.99
C LEU A 14 0.28 -1.14 -9.48
N PHE A 15 0.31 -2.27 -8.74
CA PHE A 15 -0.91 -2.83 -8.14
C PHE A 15 -1.51 -1.92 -7.06
N ILE A 16 -0.68 -1.30 -6.22
CA ILE A 16 -1.12 -0.29 -5.24
C ILE A 16 -1.85 0.86 -5.93
N LEU A 17 -1.25 1.41 -6.98
CA LEU A 17 -1.84 2.51 -7.74
C LEU A 17 -3.15 2.07 -8.39
N ASN A 18 -3.20 0.88 -9.01
CA ASN A 18 -4.42 0.38 -9.64
C ASN A 18 -5.60 0.19 -8.67
N ALA A 19 -5.34 -0.31 -7.47
CA ALA A 19 -6.37 -0.53 -6.45
C ALA A 19 -6.79 0.77 -5.75
N GLY A 20 -5.84 1.65 -5.43
CA GLY A 20 -6.12 2.87 -4.66
C GLY A 20 -6.49 4.11 -5.47
N SER A 21 -6.44 4.03 -6.81
CA SER A 21 -6.84 5.12 -7.70
C SER A 21 -8.34 5.19 -7.88
N MET A 22 -8.85 6.40 -8.13
CA MET A 22 -10.23 6.62 -8.54
C MET A 22 -10.31 6.71 -10.07
N PRO A 23 -11.42 6.29 -10.71
CA PRO A 23 -11.66 6.53 -12.13
C PRO A 23 -11.48 8.01 -12.46
N TRP A 24 -10.73 8.29 -13.52
CA TRP A 24 -10.49 9.64 -14.00
C TRP A 24 -10.21 9.57 -15.49
N ALA A 25 -11.09 10.14 -16.30
CA ALA A 25 -10.93 10.23 -17.74
C ALA A 25 -10.49 11.65 -18.09
N ASP A 26 -9.47 11.77 -18.95
CA ASP A 26 -9.09 13.03 -19.57
C ASP A 26 -9.72 13.10 -20.96
N PRO A 27 -10.63 14.06 -21.25
CA PRO A 27 -11.25 14.18 -22.57
C PRO A 27 -10.24 14.38 -23.72
N ASN A 28 -9.05 14.88 -23.41
CA ASN A 28 -8.01 15.13 -24.41
C ASN A 28 -6.99 13.99 -24.51
N ASP A 29 -7.06 13.02 -23.59
CA ASP A 29 -6.16 11.89 -23.57
C ASP A 29 -6.89 10.59 -23.19
N PRO A 30 -7.33 9.80 -24.19
CA PRO A 30 -8.06 8.56 -23.95
C PRO A 30 -7.19 7.47 -23.33
N THR A 31 -5.87 7.67 -23.21
CA THR A 31 -4.97 6.72 -22.55
C THR A 31 -5.02 6.81 -21.03
N VAL A 32 -5.65 7.84 -20.47
CA VAL A 32 -5.82 8.05 -19.03
C VAL A 32 -7.00 7.22 -18.51
N ALA A 33 -6.77 6.39 -17.49
CA ALA A 33 -7.82 5.56 -16.90
C ALA A 33 -8.21 5.97 -15.47
N LYS A 34 -7.21 6.25 -14.63
CA LYS A 34 -7.42 6.50 -13.20
C LYS A 34 -6.40 7.50 -12.66
N ILE A 35 -6.72 8.09 -11.51
CA ILE A 35 -5.79 8.96 -10.76
C ILE A 35 -5.67 8.52 -9.30
N PHE A 36 -4.44 8.41 -8.83
CA PHE A 36 -4.07 8.26 -7.44
C PHE A 36 -3.61 9.62 -6.90
N LYS A 37 -4.25 10.12 -5.84
CA LYS A 37 -3.91 11.41 -5.25
C LYS A 37 -2.99 11.28 -4.04
N GLY A 38 -1.87 12.00 -4.07
CA GLY A 38 -0.94 12.20 -2.96
C GLY A 38 0.13 11.12 -2.80
N GLU A 39 1.39 11.52 -2.88
CA GLU A 39 2.56 10.67 -2.59
C GLU A 39 2.63 10.18 -1.14
N ALA A 40 2.24 11.00 -0.17
CA ALA A 40 2.13 10.54 1.22
C ALA A 40 1.11 9.41 1.37
N ARG A 41 0.02 9.44 0.60
CA ARG A 41 -0.96 8.34 0.56
C ARG A 41 -0.35 7.09 -0.08
N LEU A 42 0.47 7.24 -1.11
CA LEU A 42 1.18 6.13 -1.74
C LEU A 42 2.17 5.46 -0.77
N HIS A 43 2.91 6.24 0.02
CA HIS A 43 3.78 5.68 1.06
C HIS A 43 3.00 4.89 2.12
N ALA A 44 1.83 5.38 2.54
CA ALA A 44 1.00 4.65 3.50
C ALA A 44 0.50 3.31 2.93
N PHE A 45 0.06 3.30 1.66
CA PHE A 45 -0.32 2.06 0.98
C PHE A 45 0.86 1.09 0.85
N ASP A 46 2.03 1.59 0.43
CA ASP A 46 3.24 0.78 0.29
C ASP A 46 3.70 0.23 1.65
N PHE A 47 3.53 0.99 2.74
CA PHE A 47 3.83 0.51 4.08
C PHE A 47 2.99 -0.70 4.48
N TRP A 48 1.67 -0.64 4.32
CA TRP A 48 0.79 -1.77 4.65
C TRP A 48 1.00 -2.96 3.71
N MET A 49 1.31 -2.70 2.43
CA MET A 49 1.63 -3.75 1.47
C MET A 49 2.93 -4.49 1.81
N ARG A 50 3.88 -3.81 2.47
CA ARG A 50 5.18 -4.35 2.86
C ARG A 50 5.23 -4.91 4.27
N ASN A 51 4.30 -4.54 5.13
CA ASN A 51 4.22 -4.99 6.53
C ASN A 51 2.82 -5.58 6.76
N PRO A 52 2.60 -6.85 6.36
CA PRO A 52 1.28 -7.48 6.40
C PRO A 52 0.69 -7.57 7.81
N ASP A 53 1.52 -7.62 8.84
CA ASP A 53 1.13 -7.54 10.25
C ASP A 53 0.46 -6.21 10.60
N TYR A 54 0.98 -5.08 10.09
CA TYR A 54 0.32 -3.79 10.25
C TYR A 54 -0.99 -3.72 9.46
N LEU A 55 -1.06 -4.28 8.25
CA LEU A 55 -2.32 -4.39 7.51
C LEU A 55 -3.36 -5.23 8.27
N ALA A 56 -2.94 -6.36 8.84
CA ALA A 56 -3.80 -7.22 9.65
C ALA A 56 -4.30 -6.49 10.90
N SER A 57 -3.44 -5.70 11.57
CA SER A 57 -3.87 -4.85 12.69
C SER A 57 -5.00 -3.90 12.30
N GLU A 58 -4.87 -3.21 11.16
CA GLU A 58 -5.91 -2.29 10.65
C GLU A 58 -7.21 -3.02 10.26
N LEU A 59 -7.10 -4.24 9.72
CA LEU A 59 -8.27 -5.08 9.45
C LEU A 59 -8.98 -5.48 10.75
N LEU A 60 -8.24 -5.79 11.82
CA LEU A 60 -8.85 -6.07 13.12
C LEU A 60 -9.51 -4.83 13.72
N ASP A 61 -8.90 -3.64 13.60
CA ASP A 61 -9.54 -2.37 13.98
C ASP A 61 -10.86 -2.17 13.22
N GLY A 62 -10.87 -2.43 11.90
CA GLY A 62 -12.07 -2.35 11.06
C GLY A 62 -13.16 -3.34 11.48
N TYR A 63 -12.77 -4.57 11.81
CA TYR A 63 -13.68 -5.59 12.35
C TYR A 63 -14.29 -5.18 13.68
N GLU A 64 -13.49 -4.74 14.65
CA GLU A 64 -13.99 -4.32 15.96
C GLU A 64 -14.92 -3.10 15.86
N ALA A 65 -14.65 -2.18 14.94
CA ALA A 65 -15.48 -0.99 14.73
C ALA A 65 -16.82 -1.29 14.04
N THR A 66 -16.90 -2.31 13.18
CA THR A 66 -18.06 -2.52 12.28
C THR A 66 -18.73 -3.88 12.39
N GLY A 67 -18.08 -4.85 13.04
CA GLY A 67 -18.49 -6.26 13.03
C GLY A 67 -18.25 -6.97 11.69
N ASN A 68 -17.55 -6.36 10.73
CA ASN A 68 -17.34 -6.94 9.40
C ASN A 68 -16.43 -8.18 9.45
N ALA A 69 -17.03 -9.37 9.47
CA ALA A 69 -16.32 -10.64 9.54
C ALA A 69 -15.29 -10.84 8.40
N THR A 70 -15.48 -10.22 7.24
CA THR A 70 -14.52 -10.28 6.12
C THR A 70 -13.18 -9.67 6.50
N HIS A 71 -13.15 -8.61 7.31
CA HIS A 71 -11.90 -8.01 7.78
C HIS A 71 -11.14 -8.96 8.71
N ARG A 72 -11.84 -9.60 9.66
CA ARG A 72 -11.25 -10.63 10.53
C ARG A 72 -10.70 -11.81 9.73
N GLN A 73 -11.48 -12.32 8.77
CA GLN A 73 -11.06 -13.43 7.90
C GLN A 73 -9.85 -13.05 7.03
N ALA A 74 -9.79 -11.80 6.54
CA ALA A 74 -8.63 -11.32 5.80
C ALA A 74 -7.37 -11.22 6.67
N ALA A 75 -7.50 -10.76 7.92
CA ALA A 75 -6.40 -10.77 8.88
C ALA A 75 -5.94 -12.20 9.22
N GLU A 76 -6.87 -13.13 9.40
CA GLU A 76 -6.57 -14.55 9.60
C GLU A 76 -5.80 -15.14 8.42
N ALA A 77 -6.26 -14.92 7.19
CA ALA A 77 -5.59 -15.41 6.00
C ALA A 77 -4.16 -14.84 5.81
N ILE A 78 -3.88 -13.62 6.30
CA ILE A 78 -2.53 -13.03 6.29
C ILE A 78 -1.57 -13.86 7.15
N PHE A 79 -2.01 -14.27 8.35
CA PHE A 79 -1.19 -15.06 9.26
C PHE A 79 -1.10 -16.54 8.86
N GLU A 80 -2.19 -17.15 8.37
CA GLU A 80 -2.19 -18.54 7.91
C GLU A 80 -1.27 -18.80 6.70
N SER A 81 -0.95 -17.75 5.95
CA SER A 81 -0.01 -17.81 4.82
C SER A 81 1.39 -17.30 5.16
N ASP A 82 1.69 -17.15 6.46
CA ASP A 82 2.97 -16.69 7.01
C ASP A 82 3.47 -15.36 6.40
N GLU A 83 2.57 -14.50 5.93
CA GLU A 83 2.97 -13.27 5.23
C GLU A 83 3.80 -12.29 6.08
N PRO A 84 3.51 -12.09 7.38
CA PRO A 84 4.34 -11.26 8.25
C PRO A 84 5.82 -11.66 8.26
N ASP A 85 6.13 -12.94 8.07
CA ASP A 85 7.50 -13.46 8.04
C ASP A 85 8.05 -13.58 6.61
N LEU A 86 7.26 -14.13 5.68
CA LEU A 86 7.70 -14.45 4.32
C LEU A 86 7.66 -13.27 3.35
N ARG A 87 6.76 -12.31 3.56
CA ARG A 87 6.50 -11.21 2.60
C ARG A 87 6.96 -9.85 3.10
N ARG A 88 7.40 -9.75 4.35
CA ARG A 88 7.79 -8.47 4.94
C ARG A 88 8.99 -7.85 4.23
N ILE A 89 8.86 -6.57 3.90
CA ILE A 89 9.93 -5.73 3.34
C ILE A 89 10.12 -4.53 4.28
N PRO A 90 11.20 -4.51 5.08
CA PRO A 90 11.40 -3.45 6.06
C PRO A 90 11.38 -2.05 5.44
N MET A 91 10.75 -1.10 6.13
CA MET A 91 10.79 0.32 5.81
C MET A 91 11.42 1.09 6.95
N ILE A 92 12.11 2.18 6.62
CA ILE A 92 12.66 3.10 7.60
C ILE A 92 11.63 4.17 7.96
N ARG A 93 11.71 4.69 9.17
CA ARG A 93 11.07 5.96 9.50
C ARG A 93 11.95 7.10 9.01
N TYR A 94 11.43 7.95 8.14
CA TYR A 94 12.10 9.16 7.69
C TYR A 94 11.18 10.37 7.77
N LEU A 95 11.65 11.41 8.44
CA LEU A 95 10.91 12.64 8.79
C LEU A 95 9.54 12.33 9.41
N PHE A 96 8.53 12.22 8.56
CA PHE A 96 7.12 12.20 8.89
C PHE A 96 6.45 10.83 8.78
N GLY A 97 7.20 9.75 8.57
CA GLY A 97 6.63 8.40 8.58
C GLY A 97 7.49 7.36 7.89
N ALA A 98 6.87 6.24 7.55
CA ALA A 98 7.46 5.19 6.74
C ALA A 98 7.83 5.74 5.36
N TYR A 99 9.08 5.53 4.97
CA TYR A 99 9.62 6.11 3.75
C TYR A 99 10.34 5.09 2.89
N GLU A 100 10.19 5.29 1.59
CA GLU A 100 10.95 4.63 0.55
C GLU A 100 11.26 5.63 -0.56
N ARG A 101 12.41 5.50 -1.22
CA ARG A 101 12.63 6.19 -2.49
C ARG A 101 11.84 5.52 -3.62
N LEU A 102 10.87 6.23 -4.18
CA LEU A 102 10.02 5.70 -5.25
C LEU A 102 10.61 5.84 -6.66
N ASP A 103 11.70 6.60 -6.82
CA ASP A 103 12.27 7.00 -8.12
C ASP A 103 12.53 5.81 -9.06
N ASP A 104 13.16 4.74 -8.56
CA ASP A 104 13.56 3.60 -9.40
C ASP A 104 12.33 2.83 -9.91
N ALA A 105 11.38 2.56 -9.01
CA ALA A 105 10.13 1.89 -9.36
C ALA A 105 9.29 2.73 -10.32
N LEU A 106 9.12 4.03 -10.03
CA LEU A 106 8.36 4.95 -10.87
C LEU A 106 9.04 5.17 -12.22
N SER A 107 10.37 5.17 -12.31
CA SER A 107 11.10 5.30 -13.57
C SER A 107 10.82 4.12 -14.50
N LEU A 108 10.78 2.89 -13.96
CA LEU A 108 10.39 1.71 -14.74
C LEU A 108 8.95 1.79 -15.24
N LEU A 109 8.01 2.22 -14.39
CA LEU A 109 6.60 2.33 -14.75
C LEU A 109 6.36 3.46 -15.78
N ARG A 110 7.07 4.58 -15.64
CA ARG A 110 7.01 5.71 -16.57
C ARG A 110 7.63 5.38 -17.93
N SER A 111 8.76 4.66 -17.95
CA SER A 111 9.42 4.30 -19.22
C SER A 111 8.55 3.45 -20.14
N ARG A 112 7.54 2.76 -19.59
CA ARG A 112 6.57 1.93 -20.31
C ARG A 112 5.20 2.58 -20.45
N ASP A 113 5.07 3.85 -20.05
CA ASP A 113 3.83 4.61 -20.02
C ASP A 113 2.68 3.90 -19.27
N LEU A 114 3.03 3.23 -18.16
CA LEU A 114 2.04 2.60 -17.28
C LEU A 114 1.51 3.60 -16.26
N VAL A 115 2.40 4.45 -15.76
CA VAL A 115 2.11 5.49 -14.77
C VAL A 115 2.74 6.79 -15.24
N ARG A 116 2.04 7.92 -15.04
CA ARG A 116 2.57 9.27 -15.24
C ARG A 116 2.48 10.06 -13.92
N ILE A 117 3.43 10.96 -13.70
CA ILE A 117 3.46 11.81 -12.51
C ILE A 117 2.88 13.18 -12.87
N THR A 118 1.90 13.62 -12.11
CA THR A 118 1.26 14.93 -12.22
C THR A 118 1.11 15.56 -10.83
N GLY A 119 0.32 16.62 -10.71
CA GLY A 119 -0.03 17.25 -9.44
C GLY A 119 0.19 18.76 -9.44
N ILE A 120 0.05 19.37 -8.27
CA ILE A 120 0.09 20.83 -8.11
C ILE A 120 1.51 21.25 -7.79
N LYS A 121 2.12 22.01 -8.71
CA LYS A 121 3.45 22.58 -8.55
C LYS A 121 3.35 24.08 -8.38
N GLY A 122 3.95 24.60 -7.30
CA GLY A 122 4.17 26.03 -7.12
C GLY A 122 5.51 26.46 -7.73
N LYS A 123 5.81 27.76 -7.69
CA LYS A 123 7.08 28.30 -8.24
C LYS A 123 8.34 27.77 -7.53
N VAL A 124 8.22 27.46 -6.23
CA VAL A 124 9.36 27.11 -5.35
C VAL A 124 9.23 25.71 -4.76
N LYS A 125 8.01 25.14 -4.68
CA LYS A 125 7.78 23.83 -4.09
C LYS A 125 6.68 23.05 -4.80
N VAL A 126 6.76 21.73 -4.74
CA VAL A 126 5.66 20.84 -5.10
C VAL A 126 4.66 20.81 -3.94
N HIS A 127 3.39 21.10 -4.21
CA HIS A 127 2.32 21.06 -3.21
C HIS A 127 1.68 19.67 -3.16
N GLU A 128 1.53 19.04 -4.32
CA GLU A 128 0.89 17.74 -4.45
C GLU A 128 1.56 16.95 -5.58
N THR A 129 1.94 15.72 -5.29
CA THR A 129 2.36 14.74 -6.29
C THR A 129 1.24 13.73 -6.46
N ASN A 130 0.73 13.60 -7.67
CA ASN A 130 -0.33 12.69 -8.06
C ASN A 130 0.16 11.74 -9.16
N PHE A 131 -0.49 10.59 -9.29
CA PHE A 131 -0.10 9.56 -10.25
C PHE A 131 -1.29 9.23 -11.13
N ILE A 132 -1.12 9.42 -12.43
CA ILE A 132 -2.08 8.96 -13.43
C ILE A 132 -1.71 7.53 -13.76
N LEU A 133 -2.69 6.64 -13.70
CA LEU A 133 -2.58 5.28 -14.23
C LEU A 133 -3.21 5.25 -15.62
N THR A 134 -2.45 4.80 -16.60
CA THR A 134 -2.95 4.69 -17.98
C THR A 134 -3.81 3.44 -18.14
N VAL A 135 -4.61 3.39 -19.22
CA VAL A 135 -5.34 2.18 -19.64
C VAL A 135 -4.36 1.00 -19.74
N ARG A 136 -3.19 1.22 -20.35
CA ARG A 136 -2.13 0.21 -20.42
C ARG A 136 -1.64 -0.24 -19.03
N GLY A 137 -1.51 0.67 -18.07
CA GLY A 137 -1.16 0.33 -16.68
C GLY A 137 -2.19 -0.57 -16.01
N VAL A 138 -3.48 -0.29 -16.22
CA VAL A 138 -4.59 -1.14 -15.75
C VAL A 138 -4.55 -2.51 -16.43
N ASP A 139 -4.35 -2.56 -17.74
CA ASP A 139 -4.28 -3.79 -18.53
C ASP A 139 -3.12 -4.66 -18.06
N VAL A 140 -1.95 -4.07 -17.79
CA VAL A 140 -0.80 -4.81 -17.24
C VAL A 140 -1.15 -5.47 -15.90
N CYS A 141 -1.87 -4.80 -14.98
CA CYS A 141 -2.30 -5.45 -13.74
C CYS A 141 -3.19 -6.67 -14.00
N SER A 142 -4.17 -6.56 -14.91
CA SER A 142 -5.09 -7.67 -15.21
C SER A 142 -4.38 -8.83 -15.92
N ASN A 143 -3.60 -8.54 -16.95
CA ASN A 143 -2.87 -9.52 -17.73
C ASN A 143 -1.76 -10.21 -16.93
N ALA A 144 -1.08 -9.48 -16.04
CA ALA A 144 -0.04 -10.05 -15.20
C ALA A 144 -0.57 -11.17 -14.29
N VAL A 145 -1.79 -11.03 -13.75
CA VAL A 145 -2.40 -12.08 -12.91
C VAL A 145 -2.84 -13.29 -13.74
N VAL A 146 -3.26 -13.08 -14.99
CA VAL A 146 -3.62 -14.18 -15.91
C VAL A 146 -2.38 -14.97 -16.33
N GLN A 147 -1.30 -14.25 -16.69
CA GLN A 147 -0.06 -14.87 -17.15
C GLN A 147 0.72 -15.52 -16.00
N GLU A 148 0.76 -14.85 -14.85
CA GLU A 148 1.50 -15.30 -13.67
C GLU A 148 0.58 -15.26 -12.44
N PRO A 149 -0.19 -16.34 -12.17
CA PRO A 149 -1.18 -16.38 -11.09
C PRO A 149 -0.62 -16.07 -9.69
N ILE A 150 0.68 -16.27 -9.46
CA ILE A 150 1.35 -15.87 -8.21
C ILE A 150 1.23 -14.37 -7.92
N LEU A 151 1.10 -13.53 -8.97
CA LEU A 151 0.91 -12.09 -8.85
C LEU A 151 -0.48 -11.71 -8.35
N LYS A 152 -1.44 -12.66 -8.31
CA LYS A 152 -2.77 -12.44 -7.70
C LYS A 152 -2.66 -11.94 -6.27
N TRP A 153 -1.60 -12.34 -5.57
CA TRP A 153 -1.30 -11.83 -4.23
C TRP A 153 -1.21 -10.29 -4.20
N TYR A 154 -0.52 -9.67 -5.15
CA TYR A 154 -0.39 -8.22 -5.21
C TYR A 154 -1.75 -7.55 -5.42
N ALA A 155 -2.59 -8.11 -6.31
CA ALA A 155 -3.93 -7.59 -6.56
C ALA A 155 -4.82 -7.68 -5.31
N GLN A 156 -4.84 -8.83 -4.64
CA GLN A 156 -5.68 -9.06 -3.46
C GLN A 156 -5.26 -8.18 -2.28
N ARG A 157 -3.96 -8.08 -2.00
CA ARG A 157 -3.46 -7.25 -0.89
C ARG A 157 -3.60 -5.76 -1.19
N ALA A 158 -3.35 -5.32 -2.42
CA ALA A 158 -3.61 -3.92 -2.80
C ALA A 158 -5.09 -3.55 -2.67
N ALA A 159 -6.01 -4.47 -2.96
CA ALA A 159 -7.44 -4.27 -2.74
C ALA A 159 -7.79 -4.12 -1.25
N LEU A 160 -7.23 -4.97 -0.37
CA LEU A 160 -7.42 -4.83 1.08
C LEU A 160 -6.85 -3.51 1.63
N VAL A 161 -5.66 -3.12 1.15
CA VAL A 161 -5.05 -1.84 1.50
C VAL A 161 -5.94 -0.67 1.05
N ALA A 162 -6.51 -0.73 -0.17
CA ALA A 162 -7.42 0.29 -0.68
C ALA A 162 -8.73 0.36 0.12
N ASP A 163 -9.29 -0.79 0.50
CA ASP A 163 -10.48 -0.90 1.34
C ASP A 163 -10.26 -0.25 2.71
N ILE A 164 -9.19 -0.65 3.42
CA ILE A 164 -8.80 -0.05 4.69
C ILE A 164 -8.58 1.45 4.52
N ALA A 165 -7.76 1.87 3.55
CA ALA A 165 -7.47 3.29 3.37
C ALA A 165 -8.73 4.13 3.09
N GLY A 166 -9.69 3.58 2.34
CA GLY A 166 -10.89 4.28 1.91
C GLY A 166 -10.55 5.59 1.18
N THR A 167 -11.33 6.63 1.46
CA THR A 167 -11.15 7.97 0.87
C THR A 167 -10.11 8.83 1.60
N ARG A 168 -9.44 8.29 2.64
CA ARG A 168 -8.50 9.05 3.47
C ARG A 168 -7.28 9.49 2.65
N GLY A 169 -6.91 10.75 2.82
CA GLY A 169 -5.68 11.33 2.28
C GLY A 169 -4.45 10.95 3.10
N GLY A 170 -3.26 11.27 2.57
CA GLY A 170 -1.98 10.87 3.19
C GLY A 170 -1.80 11.35 4.64
N GLY A 171 -2.29 12.54 4.99
CA GLY A 171 -2.23 13.05 6.38
C GLY A 171 -3.03 12.18 7.36
N ALA A 172 -4.29 11.89 7.03
CA ALA A 172 -5.14 11.04 7.87
C ALA A 172 -4.63 9.59 7.97
N LEU A 173 -4.08 9.04 6.88
CA LEU A 173 -3.46 7.70 6.91
C LEU A 173 -2.20 7.69 7.76
N LYS A 174 -1.39 8.75 7.68
CA LYS A 174 -0.23 8.93 8.55
C LYS A 174 -0.67 8.97 10.01
N ASP A 175 -1.64 9.81 10.37
CA ASP A 175 -2.12 9.91 11.76
C ASP A 175 -2.57 8.55 12.29
N LYS A 176 -3.28 7.77 11.46
CA LYS A 176 -3.68 6.40 11.79
C LYS A 176 -2.47 5.48 12.06
N GLN A 177 -1.43 5.54 11.23
CA GLN A 177 -0.19 4.77 11.48
C GLN A 177 0.51 5.15 12.79
N TYR A 178 0.40 6.42 13.21
CA TYR A 178 0.97 6.90 14.47
C TYR A 178 0.20 6.45 15.71
N GLU A 179 -1.03 5.93 15.58
CA GLU A 179 -1.74 5.28 16.69
C GLU A 179 -1.03 3.99 17.14
N GLN A 180 -0.26 3.36 16.24
CA GLN A 180 0.53 2.18 16.57
C GLN A 180 1.81 2.59 17.33
N ALA A 181 1.88 2.25 18.61
CA ALA A 181 2.99 2.65 19.49
C ALA A 181 4.38 2.26 18.93
N THR A 182 4.53 1.03 18.43
CA THR A 182 5.78 0.54 17.81
C THR A 182 6.22 1.40 16.63
N TYR A 183 5.27 1.84 15.80
CA TYR A 183 5.54 2.76 14.70
C TYR A 183 5.95 4.15 15.24
N ALA A 184 5.17 4.71 16.16
CA ALA A 184 5.37 6.05 16.72
C ALA A 184 6.69 6.18 17.51
N GLN A 185 7.17 5.10 18.12
CA GLN A 185 8.40 5.07 18.92
C GLN A 185 9.65 4.76 18.09
N THR A 186 9.51 4.34 16.83
CA THR A 186 10.65 4.07 15.95
C THR A 186 11.51 5.33 15.80
N GLN A 187 12.83 5.25 16.02
CA GLN A 187 13.69 6.42 15.89
C GLN A 187 13.82 6.89 14.44
N LEU A 188 14.15 8.18 14.22
CA LEU A 188 14.41 8.71 12.89
C LEU A 188 15.58 7.95 12.24
N GLY A 189 15.38 7.46 11.01
CA GLY A 189 16.32 6.60 10.29
C GLY A 189 16.27 5.12 10.70
N GLY A 190 15.54 4.78 11.77
CA GLY A 190 15.37 3.42 12.25
C GLY A 190 14.43 2.59 11.36
N ILE A 191 14.67 1.28 11.32
CA ILE A 191 13.75 0.31 10.71
C ILE A 191 12.52 0.18 11.60
N ILE A 192 11.33 0.32 11.03
CA ILE A 192 10.06 0.15 11.75
C ILE A 192 9.92 -1.33 12.14
N PRO A 193 9.85 -1.67 13.44
CA PRO A 193 9.76 -3.06 13.89
C PRO A 193 8.43 -3.73 13.50
N PRO A 194 8.42 -5.05 13.31
CA PRO A 194 7.17 -5.80 13.14
C PRO A 194 6.35 -5.80 14.43
N ILE A 195 5.05 -6.06 14.30
CA ILE A 195 4.08 -6.22 15.39
C ILE A 195 3.35 -7.57 15.32
N GLY A 196 3.80 -8.49 14.45
CA GLY A 196 3.14 -9.76 14.17
C GLY A 196 2.74 -10.58 15.41
N THR A 197 3.61 -10.71 16.40
CA THR A 197 3.31 -11.46 17.64
C THR A 197 2.12 -10.90 18.41
N ASP A 198 2.03 -9.58 18.54
CA ASP A 198 0.94 -8.94 19.28
C ASP A 198 -0.38 -8.99 18.50
N VAL A 199 -0.31 -8.81 17.17
CA VAL A 199 -1.48 -8.90 16.28
C VAL A 199 -2.02 -10.34 16.23
N GLN A 200 -1.16 -11.36 16.17
CA GLN A 200 -1.57 -12.76 16.23
C GLN A 200 -2.26 -13.09 17.56
N ARG A 201 -1.75 -12.57 18.68
CA ARG A 201 -2.38 -12.73 20.01
C ARG A 201 -3.78 -12.11 20.02
N ARG A 202 -3.92 -10.88 19.51
CA ARG A 202 -5.21 -10.19 19.39
C ARG A 202 -6.18 -10.95 18.50
N LEU A 203 -5.73 -11.42 17.33
CA LEU A 203 -6.55 -12.23 16.43
C LEU A 203 -7.09 -13.49 17.13
N ASN A 204 -6.24 -14.20 17.87
CA ASN A 204 -6.64 -15.41 18.59
C ASN A 204 -7.67 -15.13 19.69
N GLN A 205 -7.56 -14.00 20.39
CA GLN A 205 -8.56 -13.57 21.37
C GLN A 205 -9.91 -13.29 20.70
N LEU A 206 -9.92 -12.55 19.59
CA LEU A 206 -11.14 -12.25 18.85
C LEU A 206 -11.82 -13.48 18.24
N LYS A 207 -11.08 -14.58 18.01
CA LYS A 207 -11.67 -15.86 17.59
C LYS A 207 -12.37 -16.61 18.73
N GLN A 208 -11.96 -16.39 19.98
CA GLN A 208 -12.54 -17.07 21.15
C GLN A 208 -13.82 -16.39 21.64
N THR A 209 -13.99 -15.10 21.34
CA THR A 209 -15.14 -14.29 21.77
C THR A 209 -16.28 -14.26 20.75
N ALA A 210 -16.08 -14.79 19.53
CA ALA A 210 -17.06 -14.82 18.44
C ALA A 210 -17.68 -16.21 18.30
#